data_AF-A0A9X1PUF3-F1
#
_entry.id   AF-A0A9X1PUF3-F1
#
_cell.length_a   1.000
_cell.length_b   1.000
_cell.length_c   1.000
_cell.angle_alpha   90.00
_cell.angle_beta   90.00
_cell.angle_gamma   90.00
#
_symmetry.space_group_name_H-M   'P 1'
#
loop_
_entity.id
_entity.type
_entity.pdbx_description
1 polymer ?
#
loop_
_entity_poly.entity_id
_entity_poly.type
_entity_poly.pdbx_seq_one_letter_code
_entity_poly.pdbx_strand_id
1 'polypeptide(L)'
;MTAAVADPLADLVVDEDHGFEDRPLGTAVFTADRSYRYLLTRLWDPALPLAVFVMLNPSTAGARDNDPTITRCISFARREKAGGLAVVNLFARCATDPAALKTDPDPVGALADSFIDRTVARSSLVIAAWGAHGGLHGRADQVAARLGRRGIALRCFGTTKAGQPLHPLYLHDKTPLVPYAPSGA
;
A
#
# COMPACT_ATOMS: atom_id res chain seq x y z
N MET A 1 9.52 -23.91 -28.85
CA MET A 1 9.65 -22.45 -28.99
C MET A 1 9.31 -21.84 -27.64
N THR A 2 10.31 -21.47 -26.85
CA THR A 2 10.12 -20.73 -25.59
C THR A 2 9.65 -19.33 -25.97
N ALA A 3 8.40 -18.99 -25.67
CA ALA A 3 7.95 -17.60 -25.76
C ALA A 3 8.86 -16.78 -24.83
N ALA A 4 9.50 -15.74 -25.36
CA ALA A 4 10.18 -14.76 -24.54
C ALA A 4 9.13 -14.18 -23.59
N VAL A 5 9.31 -14.40 -22.29
CA VAL A 5 8.50 -13.73 -21.27
C VAL A 5 8.89 -12.26 -21.37
N ALA A 6 7.98 -11.42 -21.87
CA ALA A 6 8.19 -9.97 -21.89
C ALA A 6 8.62 -9.51 -20.49
N ASP A 7 9.64 -8.67 -20.39
CA ASP A 7 10.09 -8.14 -19.10
C ASP A 7 8.95 -7.33 -18.48
N PRO A 8 8.30 -7.80 -17.40
CA PRO A 8 7.15 -7.12 -16.84
C PRO A 8 7.51 -5.74 -16.26
N LEU A 9 8.80 -5.44 -16.07
CA LEU A 9 9.26 -4.11 -15.64
C LEU A 9 9.37 -3.11 -16.79
N ALA A 10 9.48 -3.56 -18.05
CA ALA A 10 9.65 -2.69 -19.21
C ALA A 10 8.40 -1.84 -19.51
N ASP A 11 7.22 -2.28 -19.06
CA ASP A 11 5.94 -1.62 -19.31
C ASP A 11 5.46 -0.76 -18.12
N LEU A 12 6.35 -0.47 -17.16
CA LEU A 12 6.03 0.38 -16.02
C LEU A 12 6.20 1.86 -16.35
N VAL A 13 5.20 2.65 -15.99
CA VAL A 13 5.23 4.11 -16.01
C VAL A 13 5.43 4.63 -14.60
N VAL A 14 6.45 5.45 -14.43
CA VAL A 14 6.73 6.15 -13.17
C VAL A 14 6.28 7.60 -13.34
N ASP A 15 5.18 7.95 -12.67
CA ASP A 15 4.79 9.33 -12.52
C ASP A 15 5.60 9.93 -11.37
N GLU A 16 6.26 11.06 -11.63
CA GLU A 16 7.00 11.81 -10.62
C GLU A 16 6.43 13.22 -10.46
N ASP A 17 6.49 13.68 -9.22
CA ASP A 17 6.20 15.02 -8.82
C ASP A 17 7.35 15.54 -7.97
N HIS A 18 8.15 16.43 -8.55
CA HIS A 18 9.36 16.95 -7.91
C HIS A 18 9.09 17.98 -6.80
N GLY A 19 7.84 18.08 -6.33
CA GLY A 19 7.43 19.06 -5.35
C GLY A 19 7.47 20.49 -5.91
N PHE A 20 6.68 21.37 -5.33
CA PHE A 20 6.89 22.82 -5.44
C PHE A 20 6.52 23.39 -4.08
N GLU A 21 7.35 24.28 -3.54
CA GLU A 21 7.23 24.83 -2.18
C GLU A 21 7.11 23.72 -1.11
N ASP A 22 6.03 23.71 -0.31
CA ASP A 22 5.83 22.82 0.86
C ASP A 22 5.23 21.44 0.51
N ARG A 23 5.06 21.12 -0.78
CA ARG A 23 4.47 19.85 -1.21
C ARG A 23 5.52 18.73 -1.23
N PRO A 24 5.27 17.57 -0.58
CA PRO A 24 6.21 16.45 -0.57
C PRO A 24 6.45 15.90 -1.98
N LEU A 25 7.66 15.39 -2.21
CA LEU A 25 8.01 14.68 -3.44
C LEU A 25 7.12 13.44 -3.59
N GLY A 26 6.48 13.29 -4.75
CA GLY A 26 5.54 12.22 -5.00
C GLY A 26 5.99 11.29 -6.12
N THR A 27 5.85 9.99 -5.91
CA THR A 27 6.03 8.98 -6.97
C THR A 27 4.81 8.08 -7.02
N ALA A 28 4.39 7.69 -8.22
CA ALA A 28 3.42 6.61 -8.40
C ALA A 28 3.86 5.71 -9.55
N VAL A 29 3.85 4.39 -9.32
CA VAL A 29 4.30 3.41 -10.31
C VAL A 29 3.10 2.62 -10.82
N PHE A 30 2.85 2.71 -12.12
CA PHE A 30 1.73 2.10 -12.81
C PHE A 30 2.19 1.17 -13.95
N THR A 31 1.28 0.34 -14.45
CA THR A 31 1.37 -0.17 -15.83
C THR A 31 1.13 0.95 -16.85
N ALA A 32 1.57 0.79 -18.09
CA ALA A 32 1.37 1.77 -19.16
C ALA A 32 -0.11 2.13 -19.40
N ASP A 33 -1.01 1.14 -19.31
CA ASP A 33 -2.46 1.35 -19.39
C ASP A 33 -3.10 1.90 -18.09
N ARG A 34 -2.28 2.07 -17.05
CA ARG A 34 -2.64 2.53 -15.70
C ARG A 34 -3.66 1.66 -14.99
N SER A 35 -3.89 0.43 -15.47
CA SER A 35 -4.86 -0.48 -14.89
C SER A 35 -4.36 -1.09 -13.56
N TYR A 36 -3.05 -1.08 -13.32
CA TYR A 36 -2.44 -1.43 -12.05
C TYR A 36 -1.58 -0.28 -11.50
N ARG A 37 -1.62 -0.06 -10.19
CA ARG A 37 -0.70 0.82 -9.44
C ARG A 37 0.00 0.02 -8.35
N TYR A 38 1.30 -0.15 -8.49
CA TYR A 38 2.10 -0.97 -7.58
C TYR A 38 2.66 -0.18 -6.39
N LEU A 39 2.86 1.12 -6.54
CA LEU A 39 3.45 1.97 -5.50
C LEU A 39 2.89 3.38 -5.58
N LEU A 40 2.73 4.00 -4.41
CA LEU A 40 2.54 5.43 -4.25
C LEU A 40 3.42 5.91 -3.09
N THR A 41 4.17 6.99 -3.27
CA THR A 41 5.01 7.57 -2.21
C THR A 41 4.74 9.06 -2.03
N ARG A 42 4.99 9.54 -0.81
CA ARG A 42 5.14 10.96 -0.48
C ARG A 42 6.34 11.11 0.43
N LEU A 43 7.35 11.85 0.02
CA LEU A 43 8.58 12.05 0.77
C LEU A 43 8.71 13.52 1.18
N TRP A 44 8.89 13.78 2.48
CA TRP A 44 9.11 15.12 3.03
C TRP A 44 10.43 15.26 3.78
N ASP A 45 11.02 14.16 4.26
CA ASP A 45 12.35 14.14 4.85
C ASP A 45 13.10 12.87 4.39
N PRO A 46 14.08 12.98 3.47
CA PRO A 46 14.84 11.85 2.96
C PRO A 46 15.82 11.24 3.98
N ALA A 47 16.10 11.92 5.10
CA ALA A 47 16.99 11.41 6.14
C ALA A 47 16.28 10.44 7.10
N LEU A 48 14.95 10.38 7.06
CA LEU A 48 14.13 9.54 7.93
C LEU A 48 13.49 8.37 7.16
N PRO A 49 13.24 7.23 7.82
CA PRO A 49 12.62 6.07 7.19
C PRO A 49 11.15 6.33 6.82
N LEU A 50 10.64 5.56 5.84
CA LEU A 50 9.24 5.60 5.43
C LEU A 50 8.35 4.80 6.39
N ALA A 51 7.11 5.27 6.58
CA ALA A 51 6.00 4.45 7.05
C ALA A 51 5.28 3.83 5.86
N VAL A 52 5.16 2.51 5.84
CA VAL A 52 4.51 1.76 4.75
C VAL A 52 3.11 1.35 5.18
N PHE A 53 2.11 1.69 4.36
CA PHE A 53 0.74 1.27 4.54
C PHE A 53 0.41 0.20 3.50
N VAL A 54 0.03 -0.99 3.98
CA VAL A 54 -0.50 -2.08 3.17
C VAL A 54 -2.02 -1.94 3.13
N MET A 55 -2.54 -1.48 2.00
CA MET A 55 -3.95 -1.14 1.82
C MET A 55 -4.65 -2.14 0.89
N LEU A 56 -5.94 -1.95 0.62
CA LEU A 56 -6.73 -2.91 -0.15
C LEU A 56 -6.38 -2.88 -1.63
N ASN A 57 -6.71 -1.77 -2.30
CA ASN A 57 -6.49 -1.55 -3.71
C ASN A 57 -6.36 -0.04 -4.02
N PRO A 58 -5.64 0.33 -5.10
CA PRO A 58 -5.57 1.70 -5.57
C PRO A 58 -6.94 2.27 -5.98
N SER A 59 -7.17 3.53 -5.59
CA SER A 59 -8.22 4.39 -6.15
C SER A 59 -7.58 5.45 -7.07
N THR A 60 -7.92 6.72 -6.94
CA THR A 60 -7.57 7.78 -7.91
C THR A 60 -6.23 8.47 -7.71
N ALA A 61 -5.59 8.37 -6.53
CA ALA A 61 -4.38 9.15 -6.22
C ALA A 61 -3.21 8.91 -7.21
N GLY A 62 -2.68 9.98 -7.79
CA GLY A 62 -1.48 9.94 -8.63
C GLY A 62 -0.21 10.35 -7.87
N ALA A 63 0.88 10.63 -8.58
CA ALA A 63 2.09 11.17 -7.97
C ALA A 63 1.86 12.56 -7.34
N ARG A 64 0.94 13.36 -7.89
CA ARG A 64 0.67 14.75 -7.45
C ARG A 64 -0.46 14.85 -6.42
N ASP A 65 -1.56 14.17 -6.68
CA ASP A 65 -2.83 14.38 -5.96
C ASP A 65 -3.00 13.42 -4.79
N ASN A 66 -3.53 13.93 -3.67
CA ASN A 66 -3.90 13.12 -2.52
C ASN A 66 -5.43 12.99 -2.45
N ASP A 67 -5.92 11.76 -2.39
CA ASP A 67 -7.30 11.51 -1.98
C ASP A 67 -7.43 11.62 -0.44
N PRO A 68 -8.67 11.60 0.12
CA PRO A 68 -8.88 11.67 1.57
C PRO A 68 -8.15 10.58 2.37
N THR A 69 -7.99 9.40 1.79
CA THR A 69 -7.29 8.27 2.43
C THR A 69 -5.80 8.55 2.51
N ILE A 70 -5.18 9.00 1.42
CA ILE A 70 -3.76 9.35 1.38
C ILE A 70 -3.47 10.51 2.32
N THR A 71 -4.33 11.53 2.35
CA THR A 71 -4.20 12.65 3.29
C THR A 71 -4.18 12.15 4.74
N ARG A 72 -5.07 11.21 5.09
CA ARG A 72 -5.11 10.61 6.42
C ARG A 72 -3.86 9.77 6.72
N CYS A 73 -3.37 8.97 5.77
CA CYS A 73 -2.14 8.19 5.92
C CYS A 73 -0.92 9.09 6.13
N ILE A 74 -0.82 10.23 5.42
CA ILE A 74 0.24 11.23 5.63
C ILE A 74 0.21 11.77 7.06
N SER A 75 -0.98 12.13 7.57
CA SER A 75 -1.10 12.63 8.95
C SER A 75 -0.64 11.61 9.99
N PHE A 76 -1.00 10.33 9.81
CA PHE A 76 -0.52 9.26 10.68
C PHE A 76 1.00 9.04 10.53
N ALA A 77 1.53 8.99 9.31
CA ALA A 77 2.96 8.82 9.08
C ALA A 77 3.80 9.95 9.72
N ARG A 78 3.34 11.21 9.63
CA ARG A 78 3.97 12.35 10.31
C ARG A 78 3.89 12.23 11.83
N ARG A 79 2.75 11.80 12.38
CA ARG A 79 2.59 11.53 13.82
C ARG A 79 3.60 10.50 14.32
N GLU A 80 3.83 9.46 13.53
CA GLU A 80 4.82 8.40 13.82
C GLU A 80 6.26 8.79 13.44
N LYS A 81 6.52 10.08 13.14
CA LYS A 81 7.85 10.65 12.86
C LYS A 81 8.56 10.00 11.66
N ALA A 82 7.80 9.51 10.68
CA ALA A 82 8.37 9.03 9.43
C ALA A 82 8.84 10.20 8.55
N GLY A 83 9.81 9.94 7.67
CA GLY A 83 10.26 10.87 6.63
C GLY A 83 9.39 10.89 5.39
N GLY A 84 8.50 9.91 5.29
CA GLY A 84 7.56 9.81 4.19
C GLY A 84 6.55 8.69 4.39
N LEU A 85 5.62 8.64 3.44
CA LEU A 85 4.61 7.61 3.27
C LEU A 85 4.98 6.76 2.05
N ALA A 86 4.84 5.45 2.17
CA ALA A 86 4.69 4.56 1.02
C ALA A 86 3.37 3.78 1.14
N VAL A 87 2.65 3.62 0.05
CA VAL A 87 1.45 2.79 -0.03
C VAL A 87 1.65 1.70 -1.06
N VAL A 88 1.49 0.46 -0.59
CA VAL A 88 1.36 -0.75 -1.40
C VAL A 88 0.01 -1.37 -1.11
N ASN A 89 -0.48 -2.22 -2.01
CA ASN A 89 -1.83 -2.77 -1.90
C ASN A 89 -1.83 -4.28 -1.97
N LEU A 90 -2.80 -4.92 -1.31
CA LEU A 90 -3.08 -6.34 -1.46
C LEU A 90 -3.36 -6.70 -2.92
N PHE A 91 -4.09 -5.81 -3.60
CA PHE A 91 -4.48 -5.90 -5.01
C PHE A 91 -3.99 -4.65 -5.73
N ALA A 92 -3.17 -4.77 -6.78
CA ALA A 92 -2.66 -3.61 -7.49
C ALA A 92 -3.66 -3.00 -8.48
N ARG A 93 -4.79 -3.67 -8.76
CA ARG A 93 -5.82 -3.19 -9.68
C ARG A 93 -6.42 -1.86 -9.25
N CYS A 94 -6.37 -0.87 -10.11
CA CYS A 94 -6.98 0.44 -9.92
C CYS A 94 -8.50 0.34 -10.02
N ALA A 95 -9.22 0.57 -8.93
CA ALA A 95 -10.69 0.56 -8.89
C ALA A 95 -11.22 1.43 -7.74
N THR A 96 -12.15 2.34 -8.03
CA THR A 96 -12.80 3.15 -6.99
C THR A 96 -13.76 2.32 -6.13
N ASP A 97 -14.43 1.33 -6.72
CA ASP A 97 -15.29 0.38 -6.03
C ASP A 97 -14.54 -0.96 -5.81
N PRO A 98 -14.21 -1.33 -4.56
CA PRO A 98 -13.57 -2.60 -4.24
C PRO A 98 -14.38 -3.84 -4.66
N ALA A 99 -15.70 -3.71 -4.88
CA ALA A 99 -16.51 -4.82 -5.37
C ALA A 99 -16.06 -5.30 -6.77
N ALA A 100 -15.49 -4.41 -7.59
CA ALA A 100 -14.97 -4.74 -8.92
C ALA A 100 -13.82 -5.76 -8.88
N LEU A 101 -13.08 -5.85 -7.77
CA LEU A 101 -11.99 -6.82 -7.61
C LEU A 101 -12.48 -8.27 -7.66
N LYS A 102 -13.73 -8.53 -7.28
CA LYS A 102 -14.29 -9.90 -7.23
C LYS A 102 -14.47 -10.51 -8.61
N THR A 103 -14.67 -9.68 -9.61
CA THR A 103 -14.92 -10.09 -11.00
C THR A 103 -13.69 -9.90 -11.88
N ASP A 104 -12.62 -9.34 -11.32
CA ASP A 104 -11.37 -9.16 -12.04
C ASP A 104 -10.62 -10.49 -12.16
N PRO A 105 -10.12 -10.87 -13.35
CA PRO A 105 -9.38 -12.12 -13.51
C PRO A 105 -7.97 -12.09 -12.88
N ASP A 106 -7.38 -10.92 -12.68
CA ASP A 106 -6.09 -10.75 -12.00
C ASP A 106 -6.08 -9.45 -11.18
N PRO A 107 -6.80 -9.39 -10.04
CA PRO A 107 -6.82 -8.17 -9.22
C PRO A 107 -5.50 -7.93 -8.50
N VAL A 108 -4.69 -8.99 -8.31
CA VAL A 108 -3.40 -8.90 -7.60
C VAL A 108 -2.41 -8.13 -8.44
N GLY A 109 -2.27 -8.50 -9.72
CA GLY A 109 -1.28 -7.94 -10.62
C GLY A 109 0.11 -8.55 -10.42
N ALA A 110 0.75 -8.91 -11.53
CA ALA A 110 1.99 -9.70 -11.55
C ALA A 110 3.13 -9.21 -10.64
N LEU A 111 3.26 -7.89 -10.44
CA LEU A 111 4.37 -7.30 -9.69
C LEU A 111 4.04 -6.90 -8.24
N ALA A 112 2.80 -7.08 -7.77
CA ALA A 112 2.37 -6.58 -6.48
C ALA A 112 3.24 -7.10 -5.31
N ASP A 113 3.51 -8.40 -5.28
CA ASP A 113 4.35 -9.03 -4.25
C ASP A 113 5.78 -8.48 -4.25
N SER A 114 6.36 -8.24 -5.42
CA SER A 114 7.71 -7.69 -5.55
C SER A 114 7.78 -6.24 -5.05
N PHE A 115 6.75 -5.44 -5.32
CA PHE A 115 6.67 -4.08 -4.80
C PHE A 115 6.42 -4.06 -3.29
N ILE A 116 5.57 -4.93 -2.76
CA ILE A 116 5.39 -5.08 -1.31
C ILE A 116 6.73 -5.38 -0.64
N ASP A 117 7.43 -6.43 -1.10
CA ASP A 117 8.71 -6.86 -0.51
C ASP A 117 9.78 -5.75 -0.53
N ARG A 118 9.96 -5.11 -1.69
CA ARG A 118 10.99 -4.06 -1.85
C ARG A 118 10.67 -2.83 -1.01
N THR A 119 9.40 -2.48 -0.87
CA THR A 119 8.98 -1.28 -0.15
C THR A 119 9.10 -1.46 1.36
N VAL A 120 8.66 -2.60 1.90
CA VAL A 120 8.76 -2.87 3.35
C VAL A 120 10.19 -3.02 3.83
N ALA A 121 11.11 -3.52 3.00
CA ALA A 121 12.52 -3.70 3.35
C ALA A 121 13.26 -2.38 3.67
N ARG A 122 12.71 -1.24 3.23
CA ARG A 122 13.27 0.11 3.45
C ARG A 122 12.51 0.92 4.50
N SER A 123 11.63 0.27 5.25
CA SER A 123 10.72 0.94 6.19
C SER A 123 11.08 0.62 7.64
N SER A 124 10.77 1.54 8.55
CA SER A 124 10.86 1.31 10.00
C SER A 124 9.51 0.90 10.59
N LEU A 125 8.42 1.08 9.84
CA LEU A 125 7.05 0.89 10.29
C LEU A 125 6.19 0.39 9.14
N VAL A 126 5.57 -0.77 9.32
CA VAL A 126 4.62 -1.36 8.36
C VAL A 126 3.25 -1.50 8.99
N ILE A 127 2.25 -0.89 8.36
CA ILE A 127 0.89 -0.73 8.85
C ILE A 127 -0.08 -1.48 7.93
N ALA A 128 -0.75 -2.48 8.49
CA ALA A 128 -1.90 -3.13 7.87
C ALA A 128 -3.13 -2.21 7.96
N ALA A 129 -3.75 -1.93 6.81
CA ALA A 129 -4.78 -0.89 6.68
C ALA A 129 -5.82 -1.19 5.57
N TRP A 130 -6.01 -2.46 5.20
CA TRP A 130 -6.84 -2.87 4.05
C TRP A 130 -8.35 -2.97 4.31
N GLY A 131 -8.81 -2.74 5.54
CA GLY A 131 -10.25 -2.77 5.83
C GLY A 131 -10.90 -4.15 5.68
N ALA A 132 -12.22 -4.18 5.60
CA ALA A 132 -13.00 -5.43 5.70
C ALA A 132 -12.88 -6.39 4.50
N HIS A 133 -12.29 -5.96 3.38
CA HIS A 133 -12.30 -6.71 2.12
C HIS A 133 -11.00 -7.46 1.82
N GLY A 134 -10.02 -7.44 2.73
CA GLY A 134 -8.72 -8.10 2.50
C GLY A 134 -8.79 -9.64 2.37
N GLY A 135 -9.88 -10.26 2.81
CA GLY A 135 -10.07 -11.72 2.77
C GLY A 135 -10.33 -12.29 1.37
N LEU A 136 -10.53 -11.46 0.33
CA LEU A 136 -10.71 -11.95 -1.03
C LEU A 136 -9.52 -12.83 -1.45
N HIS A 137 -9.80 -14.06 -1.90
CA HIS A 137 -8.81 -15.10 -2.23
C HIS A 137 -7.80 -15.45 -1.11
N GLY A 138 -8.10 -15.13 0.16
CA GLY A 138 -7.17 -15.29 1.28
C GLY A 138 -5.96 -14.35 1.21
N ARG A 139 -6.06 -13.26 0.43
CA ARG A 139 -4.91 -12.40 0.07
C ARG A 139 -4.27 -11.71 1.27
N ALA A 140 -5.08 -11.19 2.20
CA ALA A 140 -4.56 -10.57 3.42
C ALA A 140 -3.66 -11.51 4.22
N ASP A 141 -4.09 -12.77 4.42
CA ASP A 141 -3.34 -13.76 5.19
C ASP A 141 -2.06 -14.17 4.47
N GLN A 142 -2.11 -14.33 3.14
CA GLN A 142 -0.92 -14.60 2.32
C GLN A 142 0.13 -13.50 2.46
N VAL A 143 -0.29 -12.23 2.38
CA VAL A 143 0.62 -11.08 2.52
C VAL A 143 1.14 -10.97 3.94
N ALA A 144 0.28 -11.11 4.95
CA ALA A 144 0.71 -11.05 6.35
C ALA A 144 1.70 -12.17 6.69
N ALA A 145 1.45 -13.41 6.25
CA ALA A 145 2.38 -14.53 6.42
C ALA A 145 3.69 -14.33 5.63
N ARG A 146 3.63 -13.76 4.42
CA ARG A 146 4.82 -13.41 3.60
C ARG A 146 5.72 -12.43 4.33
N LEU A 147 5.14 -11.41 4.96
CA LEU A 147 5.85 -10.40 5.75
C LEU A 147 6.37 -10.97 7.07
N GLY A 148 5.57 -11.78 7.76
CA GLY A 148 5.98 -12.47 8.99
C GLY A 148 7.19 -13.39 8.78
N ARG A 149 7.23 -14.17 7.68
CA ARG A 149 8.39 -15.01 7.32
C ARG A 149 9.67 -14.20 7.06
N ARG A 150 9.56 -12.90 6.80
CA ARG A 150 10.69 -11.96 6.61
C ARG A 150 11.05 -11.23 7.91
N GLY A 151 10.42 -11.57 9.04
CA GLY A 151 10.63 -10.89 10.32
C GLY A 151 10.03 -9.48 10.38
N ILE A 152 9.13 -9.13 9.46
CA ILE A 152 8.48 -7.82 9.44
C ILE A 152 7.27 -7.84 10.37
N ALA A 153 7.35 -7.06 11.45
CA ALA A 153 6.25 -6.89 12.39
C ALA A 153 5.19 -5.94 11.82
N LEU A 154 3.95 -6.42 11.70
CA LEU A 154 2.81 -5.60 11.28
C LEU A 154 2.19 -4.86 12.47
N ARG A 155 1.81 -3.61 12.22
CA ARG A 155 1.01 -2.77 13.12
C ARG A 155 -0.33 -2.47 12.45
N CYS A 156 -1.35 -2.13 13.23
CA CYS A 156 -2.61 -1.60 12.70
C CYS A 156 -3.21 -0.61 13.68
N PHE A 157 -4.25 0.11 13.28
CA PHE A 157 -4.98 1.05 14.15
C PHE A 157 -6.11 0.38 14.95
N GLY A 158 -6.07 -0.94 15.06
CA GLY A 158 -7.16 -1.78 15.57
C GLY A 158 -7.79 -2.62 14.47
N THR A 159 -8.72 -3.48 14.88
CA THR A 159 -9.37 -4.45 14.00
C THR A 159 -10.89 -4.34 14.06
N THR A 160 -11.54 -4.77 12.98
CA THR A 160 -12.97 -5.07 12.98
C THR A 160 -13.28 -6.28 13.86
N LYS A 161 -14.57 -6.58 14.08
CA LYS A 161 -15.01 -7.82 14.75
C LYS A 161 -14.51 -9.09 14.05
N ALA A 162 -14.26 -9.02 12.74
CA ALA A 162 -13.74 -10.13 11.94
C ALA A 162 -12.19 -10.17 11.90
N GLY A 163 -11.51 -9.42 12.76
CA GLY A 163 -10.03 -9.43 12.84
C GLY A 163 -9.32 -8.72 11.68
N GLN A 164 -10.04 -8.03 10.80
CA GLN A 164 -9.44 -7.27 9.71
C GLN A 164 -8.96 -5.90 10.22
N PRO A 165 -7.77 -5.42 9.80
CA PRO A 165 -7.28 -4.10 10.19
C PRO A 165 -8.23 -3.00 9.71
N LEU A 166 -8.42 -1.98 10.56
CA LEU A 166 -9.28 -0.84 10.22
C LEU A 166 -8.68 -0.01 9.08
N HIS A 167 -9.53 0.46 8.18
CA HIS A 167 -9.13 1.39 7.13
C HIS A 167 -8.90 2.79 7.73
N PRO A 168 -7.85 3.55 7.33
CA PRO A 168 -7.46 4.76 8.03
C PRO A 168 -8.44 5.91 7.92
N LEU A 169 -9.15 6.04 6.78
CA LEU A 169 -9.92 7.22 6.37
C LEU A 169 -10.76 7.85 7.50
N TYR A 170 -11.51 7.03 8.23
CA TYR A 170 -12.47 7.48 9.24
C TYR A 170 -11.94 7.41 10.68
N LEU A 171 -10.66 7.09 10.87
CA LEU A 171 -10.07 7.00 12.20
C LEU A 171 -9.72 8.38 12.74
N HIS A 172 -9.83 8.51 14.06
CA HIS A 172 -9.42 9.71 14.78
C HIS A 172 -7.89 9.83 14.73
N ASP A 173 -7.37 11.06 14.70
CA ASP A 173 -5.93 11.35 14.61
C ASP A 173 -5.12 10.75 15.79
N LYS A 174 -5.77 10.57 16.94
CA LYS A 174 -5.21 9.94 18.15
C LYS A 174 -5.34 8.41 18.22
N THR A 175 -5.92 7.73 17.23
CA THR A 175 -6.05 6.27 17.27
C THR A 175 -4.67 5.60 17.33
N PRO A 176 -4.35 4.82 18.38
CA PRO A 176 -3.01 4.27 18.57
C PRO A 176 -2.70 3.15 17.57
N LEU A 177 -1.41 2.94 17.30
CA LEU A 177 -0.94 1.74 16.62
C LEU A 177 -0.78 0.60 17.63
N VAL A 178 -1.34 -0.55 17.30
CA VAL A 178 -1.21 -1.80 18.05
C VAL A 178 -0.57 -2.88 17.17
N PRO A 179 0.07 -3.92 17.75
CA PRO A 179 0.51 -5.07 16.97
C PRO A 179 -0.66 -5.67 16.18
N TYR A 180 -0.40 -6.08 14.95
CA TYR A 180 -1.36 -6.83 14.14
C TYR A 180 -0.91 -8.28 14.03
N ALA A 181 -1.77 -9.19 14.50
CA ALA A 181 -1.61 -10.62 14.31
C ALA A 181 -2.84 -11.12 13.53
N PRO A 182 -2.70 -11.56 12.27
CA PRO A 182 -3.81 -12.18 11.55
C PRO A 182 -4.25 -13.45 12.31
N SER A 183 -5.55 -13.69 12.32
CA SER A 183 -6.10 -14.87 13.02
C SER A 183 -5.73 -16.13 12.22
N GLY A 184 -4.80 -16.94 12.73
CA GLY A 184 -4.37 -18.20 12.09
C GLY A 184 -2.90 -18.27 11.65
N ALA A 185 -2.02 -17.41 12.17
CA ALA A 185 -0.57 -17.60 12.08
C ALA A 185 -0.07 -18.68 13.04
#